data_AF-A0A3A6P1S0-F1
#
_entry.id   AF-A0A3A6P1S0-F1
#
_cell.length_a   1.000
_cell.length_b   1.000
_cell.length_c   1.000
_cell.angle_alpha   90.00
_cell.angle_beta   90.00
_cell.angle_gamma   90.00
#
_symmetry.space_group_name_H-M   'P 1'
#
loop_
_entity.id
_entity.type
_entity.pdbx_description
1 polymer ?
#
loop_
_entity_poly.entity_id
_entity_poly.type
_entity_poly.pdbx_seq_one_letter_code
_entity_poly.pdbx_strand_id
1 'polypeptide(L)'
;MKVNPDLDFIKYMKSAGGDTLKKCYQCATCSVVCPLSSDKKPFPRKEMIWAQWGLKDKLVADPDVMLCHQCGDCTAFCPRGAKPGDVLGAIRAYAYTYYGFPSGLAKMVSSSKNLPLTIGLPALIVLVMWALSGGMHVPSSEDLARYGFGHFFGHWDWRWLTKNVAFIDIIMVPAFFLACYSAYRGVSTMWKDMEKNYNVNADYRPSIPQFIQQFLVPAVKEILTHKRFNECGTNKSRVIGHLPLLLSFIGLFIVTAYSAFTQDVLGIFFPQLHGPISMLNPVKWLANVAALALIFGVGVLWSNRSVAESESGASGTYYDWFLIYEIMAVGVTGLCAELGRLVGVPVLAYFFYYLHLVSVLMLFLYMPYTKFAHMVYRTFAMAFQIYRESEYVKK
;
A
#
# COMPACT_ATOMS: atom_id res chain seq x y z
N MET A 1 -25.10 -0.52 29.78
CA MET A 1 -23.77 -0.12 29.24
C MET A 1 -23.84 1.37 28.91
N LYS A 2 -23.03 2.24 29.55
CA LYS A 2 -22.91 3.64 29.11
C LYS A 2 -22.00 3.66 27.88
N VAL A 3 -22.60 3.88 26.70
CA VAL A 3 -21.87 4.08 25.45
C VAL A 3 -21.51 5.55 25.37
N ASN A 4 -20.22 5.88 25.27
CA ASN A 4 -19.76 7.25 25.02
C ASN A 4 -19.31 7.36 23.55
N PRO A 5 -20.11 7.97 22.66
CA PRO A 5 -19.77 8.03 21.24
C PRO A 5 -18.59 8.96 20.95
N ASP A 6 -17.60 8.47 20.20
CA ASP A 6 -16.56 9.33 19.62
C ASP A 6 -17.12 10.06 18.39
N LEU A 7 -17.53 11.31 18.59
CA LEU A 7 -18.17 12.12 17.54
C LEU A 7 -17.20 12.50 16.41
N ASP A 8 -15.91 12.66 16.72
CA ASP A 8 -14.91 13.02 15.72
C ASP A 8 -14.57 11.83 14.83
N PHE A 9 -14.54 10.62 15.40
CA PHE A 9 -14.47 9.39 14.61
C PHE A 9 -15.69 9.22 13.68
N ILE A 10 -16.90 9.52 14.14
CA ILE A 10 -18.10 9.50 13.28
C ILE A 10 -17.98 10.52 12.14
N LYS A 11 -17.52 11.76 12.42
CA LYS A 11 -17.29 12.77 11.38
C LYS A 11 -16.25 12.30 10.36
N TYR A 12 -15.15 11.71 10.82
CA TYR A 12 -14.13 11.15 9.94
C TYR A 12 -14.72 10.08 9.03
N MET A 13 -15.44 9.09 9.58
CA MET A 13 -16.04 8.02 8.79
C MET A 13 -16.95 8.58 7.69
N LYS A 14 -17.78 9.58 8.01
CA LYS A 14 -18.63 10.25 7.01
C LYS A 14 -17.79 10.87 5.88
N SER A 15 -16.69 11.55 6.20
CA SER A 15 -15.80 12.15 5.20
C SER A 15 -15.03 11.11 4.36
N ALA A 16 -14.83 9.92 4.89
CA ALA A 16 -14.07 8.82 4.27
C ALA A 16 -14.98 7.78 3.58
N GLY A 17 -16.24 8.11 3.27
CA GLY A 17 -17.16 7.27 2.51
C GLY A 17 -18.08 6.35 3.35
N GLY A 18 -18.00 6.42 4.68
CA GLY A 18 -18.86 5.69 5.62
C GLY A 18 -20.14 6.44 6.00
N ASP A 19 -20.60 7.41 5.21
CA ASP A 19 -21.70 8.32 5.53
C ASP A 19 -23.04 7.60 5.81
N THR A 20 -23.25 6.46 5.17
CA THR A 20 -24.46 5.65 5.30
C THR A 20 -24.54 4.80 6.58
N LEU A 21 -23.56 4.88 7.49
CA LEU A 21 -23.52 4.06 8.72
C LEU A 21 -24.82 4.16 9.56
N LYS A 22 -25.46 5.34 9.57
CA LYS A 22 -26.70 5.61 10.31
C LYS A 22 -27.97 5.08 9.65
N LYS A 23 -27.91 4.57 8.40
CA LYS A 23 -29.06 3.95 7.72
C LYS A 23 -29.36 2.53 8.21
N CYS A 24 -28.37 1.88 8.81
CA CYS A 24 -28.44 0.48 9.21
C CYS A 24 -29.36 0.28 10.43
N TYR A 25 -30.38 -0.57 10.26
CA TYR A 25 -31.33 -0.96 11.31
C TYR A 25 -31.12 -2.40 11.85
N GLN A 26 -29.92 -2.98 11.63
CA GLN A 26 -29.52 -4.27 12.21
C GLN A 26 -30.33 -5.53 11.79
N CYS A 27 -30.78 -5.63 10.53
CA CYS A 27 -31.53 -6.80 10.01
C CYS A 27 -30.71 -8.08 9.76
N ALA A 28 -29.37 -8.02 9.83
CA ALA A 28 -28.46 -9.14 9.58
C ALA A 28 -28.34 -9.67 8.13
N THR A 29 -28.99 -9.11 7.11
CA THR A 29 -28.81 -9.54 5.70
C THR A 29 -27.33 -9.59 5.28
N CYS A 30 -26.56 -8.57 5.67
CA CYS A 30 -25.12 -8.51 5.42
C CYS A 30 -24.32 -9.67 6.05
N SER A 31 -24.81 -10.25 7.15
CA SER A 31 -24.19 -11.40 7.83
C SER A 31 -24.59 -12.75 7.27
N VAL A 32 -25.70 -12.82 6.53
CA VAL A 32 -26.10 -14.02 5.79
C VAL A 32 -25.31 -14.14 4.49
N VAL A 33 -25.08 -13.02 3.79
CA VAL A 33 -24.42 -13.05 2.47
C VAL A 33 -22.88 -13.03 2.54
N CYS A 34 -22.28 -12.70 3.69
CA CYS A 34 -20.83 -12.56 3.77
C CYS A 34 -20.12 -13.88 4.07
N PRO A 35 -19.17 -14.34 3.24
CA PRO A 35 -18.40 -15.58 3.48
C PRO A 35 -17.50 -15.53 4.72
N LEU A 36 -17.22 -14.33 5.26
CA LEU A 36 -16.41 -14.18 6.48
C LEU A 36 -17.25 -14.33 7.76
N SER A 37 -18.57 -14.30 7.63
CA SER A 37 -19.51 -14.41 8.76
C SER A 37 -19.71 -15.86 9.17
N SER A 38 -19.93 -16.09 10.46
CA SER A 38 -20.30 -17.41 11.01
C SER A 38 -21.27 -17.24 12.18
N ASP A 39 -21.91 -18.32 12.62
CA ASP A 39 -22.87 -18.28 13.74
C ASP A 39 -22.30 -17.67 15.02
N LYS A 40 -21.00 -17.93 15.28
CA LYS A 40 -20.29 -17.40 16.45
C LYS A 40 -19.69 -16.01 16.21
N LYS A 41 -19.57 -15.57 14.96
CA LYS A 41 -18.92 -14.31 14.55
C LYS A 41 -19.76 -13.62 13.46
N PRO A 42 -20.90 -13.01 13.81
CA PRO A 42 -21.72 -12.31 12.85
C PRO A 42 -21.00 -11.07 12.31
N PHE A 43 -20.79 -11.02 11.00
CA PHE A 43 -20.03 -9.96 10.33
C PHE A 43 -20.75 -9.52 9.04
N PRO A 44 -20.80 -8.23 8.63
CA PRO A 44 -20.32 -7.04 9.32
C PRO A 44 -21.39 -6.37 10.20
N ARG A 45 -22.49 -7.06 10.54
CA ARG A 45 -23.63 -6.48 11.29
C ARG A 45 -23.19 -5.82 12.60
N LYS A 46 -22.32 -6.50 13.35
CA LYS A 46 -21.76 -6.08 14.64
C LYS A 46 -20.93 -4.80 14.48
N GLU A 47 -20.10 -4.73 13.46
CA GLU A 47 -19.26 -3.58 13.12
C GLU A 47 -20.12 -2.38 12.73
N MET A 48 -21.23 -2.62 12.01
CA MET A 48 -22.16 -1.55 11.66
C MET A 48 -22.82 -0.89 12.88
N ILE A 49 -23.18 -1.64 13.92
CA ILE A 49 -23.74 -1.03 15.14
C ILE A 49 -22.66 -0.31 15.95
N TRP A 50 -21.44 -0.86 16.02
CA TRP A 50 -20.30 -0.18 16.65
C TRP A 50 -19.95 1.13 15.95
N ALA A 51 -20.04 1.17 14.61
CA ALA A 51 -19.82 2.38 13.84
C ALA A 51 -20.91 3.41 14.11
N GLN A 52 -22.18 2.98 14.21
CA GLN A 52 -23.29 3.87 14.61
C GLN A 52 -23.08 4.48 15.98
N TRP A 53 -22.54 3.72 16.93
CA TRP A 53 -22.28 4.18 18.28
C TRP A 53 -20.96 4.93 18.44
N GLY A 54 -20.13 5.03 17.40
CA GLY A 54 -18.82 5.68 17.48
C GLY A 54 -17.84 4.94 18.39
N LEU A 55 -17.93 3.61 18.48
CA LEU A 55 -17.04 2.77 19.28
C LEU A 55 -15.69 2.57 18.57
N LYS A 56 -14.94 3.66 18.39
CA LYS A 56 -13.65 3.70 17.69
C LYS A 56 -12.71 2.60 18.14
N ASP A 57 -12.43 2.51 19.43
CA ASP A 57 -11.42 1.60 19.99
C ASP A 57 -11.76 0.12 19.71
N LYS A 58 -13.05 -0.23 19.71
CA LYS A 58 -13.48 -1.58 19.34
C LYS A 58 -13.27 -1.87 17.86
N LEU A 59 -13.50 -0.89 16.99
CA LEU A 59 -13.44 -1.06 15.55
C LEU A 59 -11.99 -1.10 15.02
N VAL A 60 -11.12 -0.21 15.50
CA VAL A 60 -9.70 -0.20 15.08
C VAL A 60 -8.92 -1.40 15.62
N ALA A 61 -9.43 -2.05 16.67
CA ALA A 61 -8.87 -3.26 17.27
C ALA A 61 -9.64 -4.54 16.91
N ASP A 62 -10.54 -4.49 15.91
CA ASP A 62 -11.24 -5.66 15.40
C ASP A 62 -10.50 -6.22 14.16
N PRO A 63 -9.92 -7.44 14.21
CA PRO A 63 -9.28 -8.04 13.05
C PRO A 63 -10.27 -8.20 11.87
N ASP A 64 -11.56 -8.38 12.13
CA ASP A 64 -12.58 -8.62 11.10
C ASP A 64 -12.67 -7.42 10.12
N VAL A 65 -12.36 -6.19 10.58
CA VAL A 65 -12.28 -4.98 9.76
C VAL A 65 -11.17 -5.09 8.69
N MET A 66 -10.02 -5.67 9.04
CA MET A 66 -8.88 -5.85 8.13
C MET A 66 -9.07 -7.06 7.20
N LEU A 67 -9.81 -8.07 7.65
CA LEU A 67 -10.12 -9.29 6.90
C LEU A 67 -11.14 -9.07 5.78
N CYS A 68 -12.00 -8.05 5.90
CA CYS A 68 -12.94 -7.65 4.87
C CYS A 68 -12.25 -7.36 3.52
N HIS A 69 -12.73 -8.00 2.44
CA HIS A 69 -12.24 -7.74 1.07
C HIS A 69 -12.86 -6.51 0.40
N GLN A 70 -13.82 -5.86 1.06
CA GLN A 70 -14.63 -4.80 0.47
C GLN A 70 -15.26 -5.24 -0.87
N CYS A 71 -15.83 -6.45 -0.91
CA CYS A 71 -16.44 -7.00 -2.11
C CYS A 71 -17.81 -6.39 -2.47
N GLY A 72 -18.45 -5.67 -1.56
CA GLY A 72 -19.70 -5.00 -1.83
C GLY A 72 -20.96 -5.87 -1.76
N ASP A 73 -20.87 -7.20 -1.61
CA ASP A 73 -22.06 -8.07 -1.50
C ASP A 73 -23.01 -7.57 -0.39
N CYS A 74 -22.47 -7.30 0.80
CA CYS A 74 -23.22 -6.72 1.93
C CYS A 74 -23.88 -5.37 1.64
N THR A 75 -23.36 -4.60 0.67
CA THR A 75 -23.90 -3.31 0.23
C THR A 75 -25.01 -3.51 -0.79
N ALA A 76 -24.77 -4.37 -1.79
CA ALA A 76 -25.75 -4.70 -2.84
C ALA A 76 -27.05 -5.28 -2.26
N PHE A 77 -26.94 -6.17 -1.26
CA PHE A 77 -28.09 -6.81 -0.64
C PHE A 77 -28.70 -6.01 0.53
N CYS A 78 -28.23 -4.80 0.84
CA CYS A 78 -28.77 -4.05 1.97
C CYS A 78 -30.17 -3.47 1.68
N PRO A 79 -31.24 -3.88 2.39
CA PRO A 79 -32.61 -3.41 2.12
C PRO A 79 -32.83 -1.92 2.49
N ARG A 80 -31.88 -1.30 3.19
CA ARG A 80 -31.93 0.11 3.61
C ARG A 80 -30.98 1.01 2.80
N GLY A 81 -30.27 0.45 1.82
CA GLY A 81 -29.23 1.16 1.08
C GLY A 81 -28.11 1.70 1.98
N ALA A 82 -27.82 1.01 3.09
CA ALA A 82 -26.57 1.21 3.81
C ALA A 82 -25.44 0.57 3.01
N LYS A 83 -24.22 1.11 3.11
CA LYS A 83 -23.03 0.61 2.41
C LYS A 83 -22.00 0.03 3.40
N PRO A 84 -22.21 -1.16 4.00
CA PRO A 84 -21.28 -1.70 4.99
C PRO A 84 -19.85 -1.88 4.47
N GLY A 85 -19.70 -2.17 3.18
CA GLY A 85 -18.38 -2.28 2.55
C GLY A 85 -17.58 -0.98 2.65
N ASP A 86 -18.23 0.15 2.40
CA ASP A 86 -17.62 1.48 2.44
C ASP A 86 -17.41 1.96 3.88
N VAL A 87 -18.32 1.64 4.80
CA VAL A 87 -18.12 1.89 6.23
C VAL A 87 -16.87 1.17 6.76
N LEU A 88 -16.68 -0.11 6.41
CA LEU A 88 -15.46 -0.84 6.76
C LEU A 88 -14.21 -0.27 6.06
N GLY A 89 -14.35 0.21 4.82
CA GLY A 89 -13.29 0.94 4.12
C GLY A 89 -12.85 2.20 4.88
N ALA A 90 -13.81 2.99 5.36
CA ALA A 90 -13.58 4.20 6.13
C ALA A 90 -12.92 3.89 7.49
N ILE A 91 -13.34 2.82 8.17
CA ILE A 91 -12.70 2.38 9.43
C ILE A 91 -11.24 1.98 9.18
N ARG A 92 -10.94 1.24 8.10
CA ARG A 92 -9.56 0.90 7.74
C ARG A 92 -8.73 2.15 7.45
N ALA A 93 -9.26 3.09 6.65
CA ALA A 93 -8.60 4.37 6.39
C ALA A 93 -8.25 5.11 7.69
N TYR A 94 -9.18 5.13 8.65
CA TYR A 94 -8.91 5.68 9.97
C TYR A 94 -7.82 4.92 10.72
N ALA A 95 -7.87 3.58 10.75
CA ALA A 95 -6.91 2.74 11.44
C ALA A 95 -5.47 2.98 10.94
N TYR A 96 -5.26 3.12 9.62
CA TYR A 96 -3.94 3.41 9.07
C TYR A 96 -3.40 4.78 9.51
N THR A 97 -4.28 5.77 9.68
CA THR A 97 -3.90 7.08 10.21
C THR A 97 -3.67 7.03 11.72
N TYR A 98 -4.52 6.31 12.44
CA TYR A 98 -4.50 6.17 13.90
C TYR A 98 -3.22 5.48 14.40
N TYR A 99 -2.82 4.40 13.74
CA TYR A 99 -1.58 3.67 14.05
C TYR A 99 -0.34 4.20 13.33
N GLY A 100 -0.50 5.20 12.44
CA GLY A 100 0.58 5.72 11.60
C GLY A 100 1.64 6.50 12.37
N PHE A 101 2.91 6.25 12.05
CA PHE A 101 4.05 6.97 12.62
C PHE A 101 4.99 7.48 11.51
N PRO A 102 5.42 8.76 11.52
CA PRO A 102 5.05 9.80 12.45
C PRO A 102 3.62 10.30 12.21
N SER A 103 2.92 10.66 13.29
CA SER A 103 1.50 11.02 13.23
C SER A 103 1.23 12.27 12.38
N GLY A 104 2.19 13.20 12.30
CA GLY A 104 2.09 14.38 11.43
C GLY A 104 2.02 13.99 9.96
N LEU A 105 2.89 13.07 9.53
CA LEU A 105 2.92 12.58 8.15
C LEU A 105 1.65 11.78 7.83
N ALA A 106 1.22 10.90 8.75
CA ALA A 106 -0.02 10.14 8.60
C ALA A 106 -1.26 11.04 8.43
N LYS A 107 -1.36 12.12 9.23
CA LYS A 107 -2.45 13.11 9.12
C LYS A 107 -2.36 13.97 7.86
N MET A 108 -1.16 14.28 7.40
CA MET A 108 -0.96 15.03 6.15
C MET A 108 -1.52 14.23 4.98
N VAL A 109 -1.13 12.96 4.87
CA VAL A 109 -1.50 12.09 3.74
C VAL A 109 -2.97 11.70 3.75
N SER A 110 -3.65 11.65 4.91
CA SER A 110 -5.04 11.18 4.98
C SER A 110 -6.11 12.16 4.46
N SER A 111 -5.72 13.35 3.99
CA SER A 111 -6.65 14.37 3.49
C SER A 111 -6.32 14.84 2.08
N SER A 112 -7.35 14.91 1.22
CA SER A 112 -7.23 15.46 -0.14
C SER A 112 -6.79 16.92 -0.18
N LYS A 113 -7.08 17.70 0.87
CA LYS A 113 -6.68 19.12 0.95
C LYS A 113 -5.16 19.29 0.93
N ASN A 114 -4.43 18.27 1.38
CA ASN A 114 -2.98 18.29 1.44
C ASN A 114 -2.33 17.71 0.17
N LEU A 115 -3.09 17.33 -0.86
CA LEU A 115 -2.53 16.71 -2.06
C LEU A 115 -1.39 17.53 -2.71
N PRO A 116 -1.47 18.87 -2.83
CA PRO A 116 -0.34 19.65 -3.36
C PRO A 116 0.92 19.53 -2.50
N LEU A 117 0.78 19.47 -1.17
CA LEU A 117 1.90 19.26 -0.25
C LEU A 117 2.43 17.83 -0.33
N THR A 118 1.54 16.84 -0.42
CA THR A 118 1.88 15.42 -0.56
C THR A 118 2.73 15.16 -1.81
N ILE A 119 2.42 15.81 -2.94
CA ILE A 119 3.24 15.70 -4.17
C ILE A 119 4.46 16.63 -4.10
N GLY A 120 4.26 17.87 -3.64
CA GLY A 120 5.28 18.91 -3.65
C GLY A 120 6.47 18.61 -2.75
N LEU A 121 6.27 17.97 -1.59
CA LEU A 121 7.35 17.61 -0.66
C LEU A 121 8.41 16.70 -1.29
N PRO A 122 8.09 15.49 -1.81
CA PRO A 122 9.07 14.63 -2.45
C PRO A 122 9.61 15.22 -3.76
N ALA A 123 8.80 15.96 -4.52
CA ALA A 123 9.26 16.69 -5.69
C ALA A 123 10.37 17.69 -5.32
N LEU A 124 10.14 18.51 -4.30
CA LEU A 124 11.10 19.48 -3.81
C LEU A 124 12.37 18.81 -3.27
N ILE A 125 12.24 17.69 -2.54
CA ILE A 125 13.41 16.94 -2.04
C ILE A 125 14.28 16.47 -3.21
N VAL A 126 13.70 15.81 -4.21
CA VAL A 126 14.46 15.32 -5.38
C VAL A 126 15.07 16.49 -6.15
N LEU A 127 14.33 17.59 -6.35
CA LEU A 127 14.80 18.76 -7.06
C LEU A 127 15.96 19.46 -6.35
N VAL A 128 15.86 19.66 -5.03
CA VAL A 128 16.94 20.25 -4.22
C VAL A 128 18.17 19.37 -4.23
N MET A 129 17.99 18.05 -4.11
CA MET A 129 19.11 17.10 -4.19
C MET A 129 19.77 17.13 -5.57
N TRP A 130 19.00 17.28 -6.65
CA TRP A 130 19.52 17.42 -7.99
C TRP A 130 20.32 18.71 -8.19
N ALA A 131 19.84 19.82 -7.62
CA ALA A 131 20.56 21.09 -7.59
C ALA A 131 21.87 21.01 -6.81
N LEU A 132 21.84 20.46 -5.58
CA LEU A 132 23.01 20.31 -4.71
C LEU A 132 24.05 19.36 -5.29
N SER A 133 23.63 18.38 -6.08
CA SER A 133 24.56 17.47 -6.75
C SER A 133 25.33 18.16 -7.88
N GLY A 134 24.89 19.31 -8.38
CA GLY A 134 25.47 19.96 -9.57
C GLY A 134 25.22 19.18 -10.87
N GLY A 135 24.30 18.21 -10.86
CA GLY A 135 23.93 17.39 -12.02
C GLY A 135 22.78 17.94 -12.86
N MET A 136 22.29 19.15 -12.59
CA MET A 136 21.14 19.76 -13.29
C MET A 136 21.50 20.24 -14.71
N HIS A 137 21.83 19.29 -15.57
CA HIS A 137 22.02 19.52 -16.99
C HIS A 137 21.41 18.36 -17.78
N VAL A 138 20.95 18.65 -18.99
CA VAL A 138 20.49 17.61 -19.92
C VAL A 138 21.72 17.03 -20.62
N PRO A 139 21.93 15.70 -20.62
CA PRO A 139 23.10 15.11 -21.27
C PRO A 139 22.96 15.10 -22.79
N SER A 140 24.06 14.84 -23.48
CA SER A 140 24.01 14.50 -24.90
C SER A 140 23.31 13.15 -25.12
N SER A 141 22.85 12.88 -26.34
CA SER A 141 22.27 11.58 -26.70
C SER A 141 23.28 10.43 -26.57
N GLU A 142 24.56 10.71 -26.84
CA GLU A 142 25.65 9.74 -26.70
C GLU A 142 25.91 9.38 -25.23
N ASP A 143 25.96 10.40 -24.36
CA ASP A 143 26.13 10.19 -22.92
C ASP A 143 24.95 9.42 -22.33
N LEU A 144 23.72 9.76 -22.73
CA LEU A 144 22.52 9.03 -22.32
C LEU A 144 22.55 7.56 -22.78
N ALA A 145 22.99 7.29 -24.01
CA ALA A 145 23.09 5.94 -24.54
C ALA A 145 24.14 5.12 -23.77
N ARG A 146 25.28 5.73 -23.43
CA ARG A 146 26.40 5.07 -22.76
C ARG A 146 26.19 4.86 -21.26
N TYR A 147 25.74 5.89 -20.54
CA TYR A 147 25.66 5.90 -19.08
C TYR A 147 24.22 5.83 -18.55
N GLY A 148 23.21 5.93 -19.41
CA GLY A 148 21.82 5.98 -19.00
C GLY A 148 21.56 7.12 -18.01
N PHE A 149 21.02 6.76 -16.84
CA PHE A 149 20.76 7.70 -15.75
C PHE A 149 21.92 7.81 -14.75
N GLY A 150 23.05 7.13 -14.97
CA GLY A 150 24.19 7.11 -14.06
C GLY A 150 24.82 8.49 -13.81
N HIS A 151 24.53 9.48 -14.65
CA HIS A 151 24.98 10.88 -14.49
C HIS A 151 23.84 11.83 -14.11
N PHE A 152 22.65 11.36 -13.72
CA PHE A 152 21.53 12.24 -13.40
C PHE A 152 21.86 13.19 -12.25
N PHE A 153 22.43 12.69 -11.15
CA PHE A 153 23.00 13.54 -10.09
C PHE A 153 24.46 13.99 -10.36
N GLY A 154 24.94 13.87 -11.59
CA GLY A 154 26.33 14.13 -11.97
C GLY A 154 27.25 12.92 -11.74
N HIS A 155 28.57 13.15 -11.84
CA HIS A 155 29.61 12.13 -11.64
C HIS A 155 30.73 12.63 -10.71
N TRP A 156 31.50 11.70 -10.15
CA TRP A 156 32.75 11.93 -9.41
C TRP A 156 33.62 10.67 -9.48
N ASP A 157 34.91 10.79 -9.15
CA ASP A 157 35.86 9.67 -9.10
C ASP A 157 36.00 9.07 -7.68
N TRP A 158 34.87 8.96 -6.97
CA TRP A 158 34.84 8.38 -5.62
C TRP A 158 34.80 6.86 -5.68
N ARG A 159 35.63 6.21 -4.86
CA ARG A 159 35.86 4.76 -4.92
C ARG A 159 34.69 3.89 -4.43
N TRP A 160 33.79 4.42 -3.60
CA TRP A 160 32.76 3.60 -2.95
C TRP A 160 31.46 3.57 -3.74
N LEU A 161 30.80 4.71 -3.90
CA LEU A 161 29.54 4.82 -4.62
C LEU A 161 29.65 5.86 -5.72
N THR A 162 29.02 5.58 -6.87
CA THR A 162 28.82 6.61 -7.89
C THR A 162 27.97 7.74 -7.29
N LYS A 163 28.16 8.95 -7.82
CA LYS A 163 27.42 10.12 -7.34
C LYS A 163 25.91 9.93 -7.44
N ASN A 164 25.46 9.30 -8.53
CA ASN A 164 24.06 8.99 -8.73
C ASN A 164 23.48 8.05 -7.67
N VAL A 165 24.16 6.93 -7.40
CA VAL A 165 23.74 5.98 -6.36
C VAL A 165 23.74 6.64 -4.99
N ALA A 166 24.80 7.35 -4.63
CA ALA A 166 24.90 8.02 -3.33
C ALA A 166 23.74 9.01 -3.08
N PHE A 167 23.37 9.82 -4.07
CA PHE A 167 22.27 10.77 -3.94
C PHE A 167 20.90 10.08 -3.88
N ILE A 168 20.69 9.00 -4.64
CA ILE A 168 19.48 8.17 -4.55
C ILE A 168 19.38 7.53 -3.16
N ASP A 169 20.47 7.02 -2.61
CA ASP A 169 20.47 6.35 -1.31
C ASP A 169 20.18 7.33 -0.18
N ILE A 170 20.74 8.54 -0.22
CA ILE A 170 20.49 9.59 0.78
C ILE A 170 18.99 9.91 0.90
N ILE A 171 18.20 9.77 -0.17
CA ILE A 171 16.76 10.05 -0.15
C ILE A 171 15.91 8.77 0.03
N MET A 172 16.19 7.71 -0.73
CA MET A 172 15.33 6.53 -0.81
C MET A 172 15.51 5.60 0.37
N VAL A 173 16.76 5.39 0.83
CA VAL A 173 17.05 4.44 1.90
C VAL A 173 16.44 4.91 3.24
N PRO A 174 16.58 6.18 3.66
CA PRO A 174 15.88 6.68 4.84
C PRO A 174 14.35 6.61 4.70
N ALA A 175 13.79 6.92 3.53
CA ALA A 175 12.35 6.83 3.29
C ALA A 175 11.86 5.38 3.41
N PHE A 176 12.59 4.41 2.86
CA PHE A 176 12.31 2.99 2.99
C PHE A 176 12.35 2.53 4.45
N PHE A 177 13.41 2.86 5.20
CA PHE A 177 13.51 2.45 6.60
C PHE A 177 12.48 3.15 7.49
N LEU A 178 12.12 4.39 7.19
CA LEU A 178 11.00 5.07 7.84
C LEU A 178 9.69 4.33 7.58
N ALA A 179 9.44 3.90 6.34
CA ALA A 179 8.25 3.13 5.99
C ALA A 179 8.20 1.79 6.74
N CYS A 180 9.31 1.04 6.77
CA CYS A 180 9.43 -0.21 7.52
C CYS A 180 9.20 0.00 9.01
N TYR A 181 9.81 1.03 9.60
CA TYR A 181 9.64 1.35 11.01
C TYR A 181 8.20 1.76 11.35
N SER A 182 7.59 2.59 10.51
CA SER A 182 6.17 2.96 10.64
C SER A 182 5.27 1.73 10.60
N ALA A 183 5.48 0.85 9.61
CA ALA A 183 4.71 -0.37 9.47
C ALA A 183 4.86 -1.27 10.71
N TYR A 184 6.10 -1.50 11.17
CA TYR A 184 6.40 -2.25 12.39
C TYR A 184 5.71 -1.65 13.62
N ARG A 185 5.85 -0.35 13.86
CA ARG A 185 5.21 0.35 14.99
C ARG A 185 3.69 0.26 14.92
N GLY A 186 3.13 0.47 13.74
CA GLY A 186 1.69 0.45 13.52
C GLY A 186 1.08 -0.92 13.77
N VAL A 187 1.62 -1.97 13.16
CA VAL A 187 1.10 -3.34 13.38
C VAL A 187 1.38 -3.86 14.78
N SER A 188 2.51 -3.50 15.40
CA SER A 188 2.80 -3.88 16.79
C SER A 188 1.80 -3.24 17.76
N THR A 189 1.39 -1.99 17.50
CA THR A 189 0.39 -1.29 18.32
C THR A 189 -1.00 -1.88 18.07
N MET A 190 -1.38 -2.09 16.81
CA MET A 190 -2.64 -2.74 16.44
C MET A 190 -2.76 -4.13 17.07
N TRP A 191 -1.69 -4.94 17.06
CA TRP A 191 -1.68 -6.26 17.67
C TRP A 191 -1.96 -6.21 19.18
N LYS A 192 -1.32 -5.28 19.90
CA LYS A 192 -1.57 -5.07 21.34
C LYS A 192 -3.01 -4.64 21.63
N ASP A 193 -3.56 -3.76 20.81
CA ASP A 193 -4.95 -3.32 20.93
C ASP A 193 -5.92 -4.48 20.65
N MET A 194 -5.61 -5.35 19.69
CA MET A 194 -6.36 -6.59 19.44
C MET A 194 -6.26 -7.57 20.62
N GLU A 195 -5.07 -7.79 21.19
CA GLU A 195 -4.89 -8.61 22.40
C GLU A 195 -5.77 -8.11 23.55
N LYS A 196 -5.76 -6.80 23.81
CA LYS A 196 -6.59 -6.16 24.83
C LYS A 196 -8.09 -6.29 24.53
N ASN A 197 -8.50 -6.04 23.29
CA ASN A 197 -9.92 -6.07 22.89
C ASN A 197 -10.53 -7.49 23.01
N TYR A 198 -9.71 -8.54 22.82
CA TYR A 198 -10.12 -9.94 22.93
C TYR A 198 -9.73 -10.60 24.26
N ASN A 199 -9.20 -9.84 25.23
CA ASN A 199 -8.71 -10.34 26.52
C ASN A 199 -7.73 -11.52 26.39
N VAL A 200 -6.83 -11.44 25.41
CA VAL A 200 -5.79 -12.45 25.20
C VAL A 200 -4.74 -12.32 26.32
N ASN A 201 -4.44 -13.42 27.01
CA ASN A 201 -3.36 -13.42 28.00
C ASN A 201 -1.99 -13.40 27.30
N ALA A 202 -1.15 -12.42 27.66
CA ALA A 202 0.19 -12.22 27.14
C ALA A 202 1.27 -13.13 27.75
N ASP A 203 0.96 -13.90 28.80
CA ASP A 203 1.92 -14.66 29.61
C ASP A 203 2.51 -15.88 28.88
N TYR A 204 1.76 -16.43 27.93
CA TYR A 204 2.19 -17.59 27.14
C TYR A 204 2.24 -17.21 25.66
N ARG A 205 3.46 -17.07 25.12
CA ARG A 205 3.70 -16.64 23.74
C ARG A 205 4.57 -17.66 22.99
N PRO A 206 4.32 -17.84 21.68
CA PRO A 206 5.20 -18.62 20.82
C PRO A 206 6.59 -17.97 20.72
N SER A 207 7.61 -18.79 20.50
CA SER A 207 8.91 -18.29 20.01
C SER A 207 8.76 -17.64 18.62
N ILE A 208 9.76 -16.84 18.21
CA ILE A 208 9.74 -16.19 16.88
C ILE A 208 9.58 -17.20 15.73
N PRO A 209 10.33 -18.32 15.67
CA PRO A 209 10.15 -19.30 14.60
C PRO A 209 8.76 -19.94 14.61
N GLN A 210 8.22 -20.25 15.79
CA GLN A 210 6.86 -20.78 15.93
C GLN A 210 5.84 -19.76 15.43
N PHE A 211 5.98 -18.49 15.79
CA PHE A 211 5.08 -17.43 15.35
C PHE A 211 5.05 -17.32 13.82
N ILE A 212 6.23 -17.32 13.19
CA ILE A 212 6.36 -17.24 11.74
C ILE A 212 5.67 -18.44 11.08
N GLN A 213 6.01 -19.65 11.50
CA GLN A 213 5.53 -20.88 10.86
C GLN A 213 4.03 -21.14 11.11
N GLN A 214 3.55 -20.87 12.32
CA GLN A 214 2.17 -21.19 12.71
C GLN A 214 1.16 -20.11 12.33
N PHE A 215 1.57 -18.84 12.22
CA PHE A 215 0.63 -17.73 12.02
C PHE A 215 0.92 -16.89 10.76
N LEU A 216 2.18 -16.50 10.51
CA LEU A 216 2.49 -15.66 9.34
C LEU A 216 2.50 -16.44 8.03
N VAL A 217 3.14 -17.61 7.97
CA VAL A 217 3.21 -18.42 6.74
C VAL A 217 1.80 -18.79 6.22
N PRO A 218 0.86 -19.27 7.06
CA PRO A 218 -0.51 -19.52 6.60
C PRO A 218 -1.22 -18.26 6.09
N ALA A 219 -1.05 -17.12 6.78
CA ALA A 219 -1.64 -15.85 6.36
C ALA A 219 -1.10 -15.42 4.97
N VAL A 220 0.21 -15.51 4.75
CA VAL A 220 0.84 -15.20 3.46
C VAL A 220 0.36 -16.17 2.37
N LYS A 221 0.24 -17.46 2.66
CA LYS A 221 -0.27 -18.45 1.70
C LYS A 221 -1.71 -18.15 1.29
N GLU A 222 -2.57 -17.73 2.23
CA GLU A 222 -3.94 -17.31 1.92
C GLU A 222 -3.96 -16.05 1.05
N ILE A 223 -3.08 -15.08 1.31
CA ILE A 223 -2.95 -13.86 0.50
C ILE A 223 -2.50 -14.18 -0.93
N LEU A 224 -1.50 -15.04 -1.12
CA LEU A 224 -0.96 -15.35 -2.44
C LEU A 224 -1.90 -16.19 -3.32
N THR A 225 -2.79 -16.97 -2.70
CA THR A 225 -3.73 -17.84 -3.43
C THR A 225 -5.05 -17.16 -3.76
N HIS A 226 -5.34 -15.99 -3.16
CA HIS A 226 -6.61 -15.26 -3.31
C HIS A 226 -7.87 -16.12 -3.09
N LYS A 227 -7.79 -17.24 -2.35
CA LYS A 227 -8.87 -18.24 -2.26
C LYS A 227 -10.19 -17.62 -1.78
N ARG A 228 -10.19 -16.95 -0.63
CA ARG A 228 -11.38 -16.28 -0.07
C ARG A 228 -11.81 -15.03 -0.82
N PHE A 229 -10.89 -14.38 -1.53
CA PHE A 229 -11.29 -13.26 -2.39
C PHE A 229 -12.11 -13.77 -3.59
N ASN A 230 -11.77 -14.95 -4.13
CA ASN A 230 -12.55 -15.58 -5.20
C ASN A 230 -13.95 -16.07 -4.80
N GLU A 231 -14.22 -16.18 -3.49
CA GLU A 231 -15.55 -16.52 -2.95
C GLU A 231 -16.51 -15.32 -2.93
N CYS A 232 -16.01 -14.10 -3.18
CA CYS A 232 -16.81 -12.89 -3.22
C CYS A 232 -17.48 -12.69 -4.59
N GLY A 233 -18.80 -12.49 -4.61
CA GLY A 233 -19.60 -12.52 -5.84
C GLY A 233 -19.57 -11.21 -6.64
N THR A 234 -20.04 -10.11 -6.04
CA THR A 234 -20.38 -8.87 -6.75
C THR A 234 -19.16 -8.16 -7.38
N ASN A 235 -17.95 -8.43 -6.89
CA ASN A 235 -16.73 -7.74 -7.32
C ASN A 235 -15.62 -8.70 -7.75
N LYS A 236 -15.97 -9.89 -8.25
CA LYS A 236 -14.99 -10.90 -8.68
C LYS A 236 -14.03 -10.39 -9.76
N SER A 237 -14.48 -9.48 -10.63
CA SER A 237 -13.66 -8.84 -11.66
C SER A 237 -12.44 -8.10 -11.10
N ARG A 238 -12.47 -7.66 -9.83
CA ARG A 238 -11.32 -7.00 -9.19
C ARG A 238 -10.12 -7.93 -9.00
N VAL A 239 -10.33 -9.23 -8.88
CA VAL A 239 -9.24 -10.21 -8.73
C VAL A 239 -8.36 -10.23 -9.98
N ILE A 240 -8.96 -10.06 -11.16
CA ILE A 240 -8.26 -10.01 -12.47
C ILE A 240 -7.21 -8.91 -12.50
N GLY A 241 -7.50 -7.74 -11.89
CA GLY A 241 -6.53 -6.65 -11.77
C GLY A 241 -5.61 -6.79 -10.57
N HIS A 242 -6.15 -7.20 -9.42
CA HIS A 242 -5.42 -7.19 -8.15
C HIS A 242 -4.31 -8.24 -8.07
N LEU A 243 -4.50 -9.46 -8.58
CA LEU A 243 -3.47 -10.50 -8.49
C LEU A 243 -2.22 -10.14 -9.34
N PRO A 244 -2.34 -9.76 -10.63
CA PRO A 244 -1.21 -9.25 -11.41
C PRO A 244 -0.55 -8.03 -10.77
N LEU A 245 -1.34 -7.15 -10.15
CA LEU A 245 -0.81 -6.00 -9.41
C LEU A 245 0.06 -6.43 -8.22
N LEU A 246 -0.39 -7.37 -7.40
CA LEU A 246 0.41 -7.89 -6.28
C LEU A 246 1.71 -8.54 -6.77
N LEU A 247 1.61 -9.41 -7.78
CA LEU A 247 2.77 -10.14 -8.31
C LEU A 247 3.78 -9.19 -8.97
N SER A 248 3.31 -8.14 -9.64
CA SER A 248 4.19 -7.11 -10.20
C SER A 248 4.91 -6.31 -9.11
N PHE A 249 4.25 -5.95 -8.00
CA PHE A 249 4.95 -5.34 -6.87
C PHE A 249 6.06 -6.23 -6.31
N ILE A 250 5.80 -7.53 -6.15
CA ILE A 250 6.81 -8.49 -5.69
C ILE A 250 7.97 -8.55 -6.70
N GLY A 251 7.67 -8.69 -8.00
CA GLY A 251 8.67 -8.74 -9.06
C GLY A 251 9.53 -7.47 -9.14
N LEU A 252 8.90 -6.29 -9.11
CA LEU A 252 9.60 -5.00 -9.14
C LEU A 252 10.41 -4.75 -7.86
N PHE A 253 9.93 -5.21 -6.70
CA PHE A 253 10.71 -5.14 -5.47
C PHE A 253 11.96 -6.04 -5.54
N ILE A 254 11.85 -7.25 -6.09
CA ILE A 254 12.99 -8.14 -6.33
C ILE A 254 13.99 -7.49 -7.29
N VAL A 255 13.52 -6.90 -8.40
CA VAL A 255 14.36 -6.17 -9.35
C VAL A 255 15.08 -5.00 -8.68
N THR A 256 14.37 -4.23 -7.86
CA THR A 256 14.93 -3.09 -7.13
C THR A 256 15.99 -3.53 -6.13
N ALA A 257 15.71 -4.58 -5.35
CA ALA A 257 16.65 -5.14 -4.38
C ALA A 257 17.89 -5.74 -5.06
N TYR A 258 17.71 -6.43 -6.18
CA TYR A 258 18.82 -6.90 -7.01
C TYR A 258 19.66 -5.71 -7.51
N SER A 259 19.02 -4.66 -8.04
CA SER A 259 19.70 -3.47 -8.52
C SER A 259 20.50 -2.77 -7.41
N ALA A 260 19.89 -2.57 -6.24
CA ALA A 260 20.57 -2.00 -5.07
C ALA A 260 21.76 -2.87 -4.64
N PHE A 261 21.56 -4.19 -4.47
CA PHE A 261 22.66 -5.08 -4.08
C PHE A 261 23.81 -5.09 -5.11
N THR A 262 23.48 -5.14 -6.40
CA THR A 262 24.49 -5.17 -7.47
C THR A 262 25.24 -3.85 -7.62
N GLN A 263 24.56 -2.70 -7.53
CA GLN A 263 25.20 -1.40 -7.72
C GLN A 263 25.88 -0.89 -6.44
N ASP A 264 25.26 -1.11 -5.29
CA ASP A 264 25.66 -0.50 -4.02
C ASP A 264 26.64 -1.38 -3.24
N VAL A 265 26.65 -2.70 -3.49
CA VAL A 265 27.56 -3.66 -2.82
C VAL A 265 28.58 -4.20 -3.79
N LEU A 266 28.14 -4.89 -4.86
CA LEU A 266 29.07 -5.49 -5.81
C LEU A 266 29.77 -4.44 -6.67
N GLY A 267 29.08 -3.35 -7.00
CA GLY A 267 29.62 -2.24 -7.79
C GLY A 267 30.79 -1.50 -7.14
N ILE A 268 30.94 -1.62 -5.80
CA ILE A 268 32.13 -1.13 -5.07
C ILE A 268 33.40 -1.84 -5.56
N PHE A 269 33.29 -3.15 -5.82
CA PHE A 269 34.41 -4.01 -6.22
C PHE A 269 34.50 -4.17 -7.74
N PHE A 270 33.37 -4.06 -8.44
CA PHE A 270 33.21 -4.32 -9.86
C PHE A 270 32.46 -3.18 -10.55
N PRO A 271 33.14 -2.07 -10.91
CA PRO A 271 32.50 -0.87 -11.48
C PRO A 271 31.67 -1.13 -12.75
N GLN A 272 31.98 -2.20 -13.50
CA GLN A 272 31.21 -2.63 -14.67
C GLN A 272 29.78 -3.10 -14.36
N LEU A 273 29.44 -3.29 -13.08
CA LEU A 273 28.08 -3.62 -12.63
C LEU A 273 27.21 -2.38 -12.43
N HIS A 274 27.80 -1.17 -12.49
CA HIS A 274 27.02 0.06 -12.59
C HIS A 274 26.36 0.12 -13.98
N GLY A 275 25.07 0.51 -14.00
CA GLY A 275 24.24 0.43 -15.20
C GLY A 275 24.73 1.30 -16.37
N PRO A 276 24.04 1.25 -17.53
CA PRO A 276 22.78 0.56 -17.76
C PRO A 276 22.96 -0.95 -17.99
N ILE A 277 22.05 -1.75 -17.42
CA ILE A 277 22.04 -3.20 -17.58
C ILE A 277 21.54 -3.56 -18.99
N SER A 278 22.14 -4.58 -19.62
CA SER A 278 21.71 -5.08 -20.93
C SER A 278 20.23 -5.47 -20.94
N MET A 279 19.55 -5.21 -22.07
CA MET A 279 18.16 -5.64 -22.30
C MET A 279 17.99 -7.15 -22.40
N LEU A 280 19.09 -7.90 -22.56
CA LEU A 280 19.10 -9.36 -22.54
C LEU A 280 19.26 -9.93 -21.12
N ASN A 281 19.47 -9.09 -20.11
CA ASN A 281 19.57 -9.56 -18.74
C ASN A 281 18.21 -10.08 -18.24
N PRO A 282 18.12 -11.28 -17.64
CA PRO A 282 16.85 -11.85 -17.18
C PRO A 282 16.15 -10.99 -16.11
N VAL A 283 16.89 -10.23 -15.30
CA VAL A 283 16.31 -9.27 -14.35
C VAL A 283 15.62 -8.13 -15.09
N LYS A 284 16.12 -7.74 -16.26
CA LYS A 284 15.49 -6.72 -17.10
C LYS A 284 14.20 -7.24 -17.74
N TRP A 285 14.14 -8.51 -18.13
CA TRP A 285 12.89 -9.14 -18.58
C TRP A 285 11.86 -9.20 -17.46
N LEU A 286 12.26 -9.61 -16.26
CA LEU A 286 11.39 -9.58 -15.08
C LEU A 286 10.87 -8.16 -14.82
N ALA A 287 11.73 -7.14 -14.89
CA ALA A 287 11.34 -5.74 -14.71
C ALA A 287 10.27 -5.31 -15.71
N ASN A 288 10.45 -5.61 -16.99
CA ASN A 288 9.55 -5.18 -18.05
C ASN A 288 8.21 -5.94 -18.02
N VAL A 289 8.24 -7.26 -17.77
CA VAL A 289 7.02 -8.06 -17.56
C VAL A 289 6.25 -7.57 -16.34
N ALA A 290 6.94 -7.31 -15.23
CA ALA A 290 6.31 -6.81 -14.00
C ALA A 290 5.76 -5.39 -14.20
N ALA A 291 6.44 -4.50 -14.93
CA ALA A 291 5.95 -3.15 -15.23
C ALA A 291 4.67 -3.18 -16.08
N LEU A 292 4.60 -4.04 -17.10
CA LEU A 292 3.38 -4.22 -17.91
C LEU A 292 2.23 -4.79 -17.07
N ALA A 293 2.52 -5.79 -16.23
CA ALA A 293 1.54 -6.36 -15.32
C ALA A 293 1.05 -5.35 -14.26
N LEU A 294 1.92 -4.43 -13.80
CA LEU A 294 1.57 -3.33 -12.90
C LEU A 294 0.55 -2.41 -13.55
N ILE A 295 0.83 -1.93 -14.77
CA ILE A 295 -0.05 -1.02 -15.53
C ILE A 295 -1.37 -1.70 -15.88
N PHE A 296 -1.33 -2.95 -16.35
CA PHE A 296 -2.54 -3.72 -16.61
C PHE A 296 -3.39 -3.88 -15.35
N GLY A 297 -2.77 -4.31 -14.24
CA GLY A 297 -3.46 -4.55 -12.97
C GLY A 297 -4.14 -3.28 -12.44
N VAL A 298 -3.42 -2.16 -12.41
CA VAL A 298 -3.98 -0.88 -11.95
C VAL A 298 -5.03 -0.34 -12.93
N GLY A 299 -4.86 -0.54 -14.25
CA GLY A 299 -5.85 -0.15 -15.27
C GLY A 299 -7.17 -0.90 -15.14
N VAL A 300 -7.13 -2.21 -14.85
CA VAL A 300 -8.34 -3.00 -14.57
C VAL A 300 -9.02 -2.53 -13.29
N LEU A 301 -8.25 -2.24 -12.23
CA LEU A 301 -8.83 -1.71 -10.98
C LEU A 301 -9.42 -0.31 -11.15
N TRP A 302 -8.78 0.53 -11.95
CA TRP A 302 -9.31 1.85 -12.33
C TRP A 302 -10.64 1.70 -13.06
N SER A 303 -10.71 0.86 -14.09
CA SER A 303 -11.93 0.64 -14.88
C SER A 303 -13.07 0.10 -14.02
N ASN A 304 -12.83 -0.96 -13.24
CA ASN A 304 -13.82 -1.52 -12.32
C ASN A 304 -14.36 -0.46 -11.36
N ARG A 305 -13.49 0.45 -10.91
CA ARG A 305 -13.89 1.51 -10.00
C ARG A 305 -14.71 2.60 -10.69
N SER A 306 -14.26 3.09 -11.84
CA SER A 306 -15.00 4.09 -12.62
C SER A 306 -16.42 3.61 -12.95
N VAL A 307 -16.57 2.34 -13.32
CA VAL A 307 -17.88 1.72 -13.58
C VAL A 307 -18.73 1.70 -12.31
N ALA A 308 -18.20 1.20 -11.18
CA ALA A 308 -18.95 1.14 -9.93
C ALA A 308 -19.40 2.53 -9.43
N GLU A 309 -18.58 3.57 -9.63
CA GLU A 309 -18.94 4.96 -9.29
C GLU A 309 -20.05 5.49 -10.21
N SER A 310 -19.99 5.18 -11.51
CA SER A 310 -21.03 5.56 -12.48
C SER A 310 -22.38 4.89 -12.19
N GLU A 311 -22.39 3.60 -11.84
CA GLU A 311 -23.60 2.82 -11.57
C GLU A 311 -24.23 3.21 -10.22
N SER A 312 -23.41 3.51 -9.22
CA SER A 312 -23.89 3.86 -7.89
C SER A 312 -24.25 5.35 -7.73
N GLY A 313 -23.86 6.19 -8.70
CA GLY A 313 -24.01 7.64 -8.63
C GLY A 313 -23.22 8.30 -7.50
N ALA A 314 -22.28 7.58 -6.88
CA ALA A 314 -21.46 8.06 -5.77
C ALA A 314 -20.03 8.35 -6.24
N SER A 315 -19.50 9.52 -5.89
CA SER A 315 -18.11 9.88 -6.15
C SER A 315 -17.15 9.10 -5.24
N GLY A 316 -16.03 8.63 -5.78
CA GLY A 316 -14.97 8.02 -5.00
C GLY A 316 -14.34 8.94 -3.97
N THR A 317 -13.81 8.35 -2.91
CA THR A 317 -13.07 9.11 -1.90
C THR A 317 -11.62 9.33 -2.32
N TYR A 318 -10.95 10.30 -1.71
CA TYR A 318 -9.51 10.47 -1.86
C TYR A 318 -8.73 9.18 -1.58
N TYR A 319 -9.10 8.48 -0.49
CA TYR A 319 -8.45 7.25 -0.07
C TYR A 319 -8.61 6.13 -1.11
N ASP A 320 -9.69 6.19 -1.88
CA ASP A 320 -9.95 5.22 -2.92
C ASP A 320 -9.07 5.38 -4.15
N TRP A 321 -8.83 6.62 -4.55
CA TRP A 321 -8.17 6.95 -5.81
C TRP A 321 -6.69 7.24 -5.67
N PHE A 322 -6.23 7.80 -4.55
CA PHE A 322 -4.84 8.23 -4.37
C PHE A 322 -3.84 7.13 -4.72
N LEU A 323 -4.05 5.91 -4.21
CA LEU A 323 -3.16 4.80 -4.49
C LEU A 323 -3.20 4.36 -5.95
N ILE A 324 -4.37 4.40 -6.60
CA ILE A 324 -4.51 4.02 -8.01
C ILE A 324 -3.70 5.01 -8.88
N TYR A 325 -3.83 6.31 -8.62
CA TYR A 325 -3.03 7.33 -9.30
C TYR A 325 -1.53 7.17 -9.05
N GLU A 326 -1.14 6.95 -7.79
CA GLU A 326 0.26 6.79 -7.40
C GLU A 326 0.93 5.61 -8.11
N ILE A 327 0.28 4.44 -8.10
CA ILE A 327 0.82 3.24 -8.75
C ILE A 327 0.89 3.41 -10.27
N MET A 328 -0.13 4.04 -10.87
CA MET A 328 -0.10 4.37 -12.29
C MET A 328 1.06 5.33 -12.61
N ALA A 329 1.28 6.34 -11.77
CA ALA A 329 2.39 7.29 -11.93
C ALA A 329 3.74 6.58 -11.88
N VAL A 330 3.98 5.71 -10.89
CA VAL A 330 5.20 4.90 -10.78
C VAL A 330 5.44 4.06 -12.05
N GLY A 331 4.41 3.35 -12.52
CA GLY A 331 4.49 2.49 -13.70
C GLY A 331 4.75 3.25 -15.00
N VAL A 332 3.94 4.29 -15.26
CA VAL A 332 4.03 5.09 -16.50
C VAL A 332 5.33 5.88 -16.55
N THR A 333 5.70 6.58 -15.47
CA THR A 333 6.95 7.36 -15.45
C THR A 333 8.18 6.47 -15.60
N GLY A 334 8.18 5.27 -15.01
CA GLY A 334 9.27 4.29 -15.14
C GLY A 334 9.43 3.79 -16.58
N LEU A 335 8.34 3.39 -17.23
CA LEU A 335 8.37 2.97 -18.64
C LEU A 335 8.73 4.12 -19.58
N CYS A 336 8.19 5.32 -19.36
CA CYS A 336 8.53 6.48 -20.17
C CYS A 336 9.99 6.90 -20.02
N ALA A 337 10.58 6.77 -18.82
CA ALA A 337 12.00 6.98 -18.61
C ALA A 337 12.84 5.96 -19.40
N GLU A 338 12.48 4.67 -19.34
CA GLU A 338 13.14 3.63 -20.14
C GLU A 338 13.03 3.87 -21.65
N LEU A 339 11.84 4.18 -22.15
CA LEU A 339 11.60 4.46 -23.57
C LEU A 339 12.36 5.71 -24.02
N GLY A 340 12.33 6.79 -23.24
CA GLY A 340 13.10 8.00 -23.53
C GLY A 340 14.60 7.72 -23.65
N ARG A 341 15.14 6.86 -22.77
CA ARG A 341 16.53 6.41 -22.84
C ARG A 341 16.81 5.56 -24.08
N LEU A 342 15.92 4.63 -24.42
CA LEU A 342 16.08 3.71 -25.56
C LEU A 342 15.95 4.41 -26.91
N VAL A 343 15.04 5.37 -27.03
CA VAL A 343 14.89 6.19 -28.26
C VAL A 343 15.99 7.25 -28.35
N GLY A 344 16.70 7.53 -27.25
CA GLY A 344 17.79 8.49 -27.23
C GLY A 344 17.31 9.95 -27.19
N VAL A 345 16.22 10.24 -26.46
CA VAL A 345 15.68 11.60 -26.27
C VAL A 345 15.99 12.07 -24.84
N PRO A 346 17.10 12.80 -24.60
CA PRO A 346 17.59 13.10 -23.26
C PRO A 346 16.62 13.90 -22.40
N VAL A 347 15.98 14.92 -22.98
CA VAL A 347 15.03 15.79 -22.26
C VAL A 347 13.87 14.96 -21.69
N LEU A 348 13.26 14.09 -22.52
CA LEU A 348 12.16 13.25 -22.08
C LEU A 348 12.62 12.19 -21.08
N ALA A 349 13.77 11.56 -21.32
CA ALA A 349 14.32 10.56 -20.43
C ALA A 349 14.54 11.13 -19.02
N TYR A 350 15.20 12.29 -18.90
CA TYR A 350 15.48 12.92 -17.61
C TYR A 350 14.23 13.49 -16.94
N PHE A 351 13.29 14.04 -17.72
CA PHE A 351 12.01 14.50 -17.20
C PHE A 351 11.21 13.37 -16.56
N PHE A 352 11.04 12.25 -17.27
CA PHE A 352 10.32 11.10 -16.73
C PHE A 352 11.09 10.39 -15.62
N TYR A 353 12.42 10.36 -15.67
CA TYR A 353 13.21 9.81 -14.58
C TYR A 353 13.08 10.63 -13.29
N TYR A 354 13.07 11.97 -13.38
CA TYR A 354 12.75 12.83 -12.26
C TYR A 354 11.37 12.51 -11.68
N LEU A 355 10.33 12.48 -12.53
CA LEU A 355 8.97 12.14 -12.08
C LEU A 355 8.89 10.73 -11.47
N HIS A 356 9.66 9.80 -12.00
CA HIS A 356 9.75 8.43 -11.48
C HIS A 356 10.36 8.43 -10.07
N LEU A 357 11.49 9.11 -9.85
CA LEU A 357 12.07 9.25 -8.51
C LEU A 357 11.09 9.92 -7.54
N VAL A 358 10.37 10.96 -7.96
CA VAL A 358 9.34 11.59 -7.12
C VAL A 358 8.25 10.59 -6.73
N SER A 359 7.70 9.85 -7.68
CA SER A 359 6.66 8.84 -7.41
C SER A 359 7.17 7.68 -6.54
N VAL A 360 8.37 7.17 -6.76
CA VAL A 360 8.94 6.11 -5.90
C VAL A 360 9.17 6.63 -4.48
N LEU A 361 9.62 7.88 -4.32
CA LEU A 361 9.77 8.50 -3.00
C LEU A 361 8.41 8.71 -2.31
N MET A 362 7.39 9.13 -3.05
CA MET A 362 6.00 9.19 -2.58
C MET A 362 5.51 7.83 -2.09
N LEU A 363 5.76 6.77 -2.89
CA LEU A 363 5.40 5.41 -2.54
C LEU A 363 6.03 5.00 -1.20
N PHE A 364 7.34 5.19 -0.99
CA PHE A 364 7.96 4.86 0.29
C PHE A 364 7.43 5.71 1.45
N LEU A 365 7.39 7.03 1.29
CA LEU A 365 6.98 7.92 2.37
C LEU A 365 5.52 7.71 2.81
N TYR A 366 4.63 7.36 1.88
CA TYR A 366 3.18 7.40 2.12
C TYR A 366 2.52 6.02 2.16
N MET A 367 3.21 4.96 1.75
CA MET A 367 2.73 3.58 1.83
C MET A 367 2.10 3.20 3.19
N PRO A 368 2.69 3.54 4.35
CA PRO A 368 2.14 3.13 5.65
C PRO A 368 0.81 3.79 6.03
N TYR A 369 0.41 4.86 5.35
CA TYR A 369 -0.76 5.69 5.69
C TYR A 369 -1.84 5.70 4.61
N THR A 370 -1.62 4.95 3.53
CA THR A 370 -2.54 4.89 2.38
C THR A 370 -3.13 3.49 2.26
N LYS A 371 -3.98 3.25 1.26
CA LYS A 371 -4.52 1.91 1.02
C LYS A 371 -3.43 0.85 0.89
N PHE A 372 -2.19 1.21 0.54
CA PHE A 372 -1.10 0.24 0.41
C PHE A 372 -0.80 -0.47 1.74
N ALA A 373 -0.97 0.23 2.88
CA ALA A 373 -0.80 -0.31 4.23
C ALA A 373 -1.58 -1.60 4.48
N HIS A 374 -2.68 -1.84 3.73
CA HIS A 374 -3.43 -3.09 3.83
C HIS A 374 -2.54 -4.33 3.69
N MET A 375 -1.49 -4.29 2.86
CA MET A 375 -0.59 -5.43 2.67
C MET A 375 0.05 -5.87 3.99
N VAL A 376 0.40 -4.95 4.89
CA VAL A 376 1.01 -5.27 6.17
C VAL A 376 -0.06 -5.51 7.24
N TYR A 377 -0.97 -4.55 7.42
CA TYR A 377 -1.99 -4.61 8.49
C TYR A 377 -2.92 -5.82 8.32
N ARG A 378 -3.35 -6.13 7.09
CA ARG A 378 -4.17 -7.32 6.82
C ARG A 378 -3.42 -8.60 7.13
N THR A 379 -2.16 -8.71 6.71
CA THR A 379 -1.33 -9.90 6.96
C THR A 379 -1.23 -10.21 8.45
N PHE A 380 -0.94 -9.19 9.27
CA PHE A 380 -0.86 -9.36 10.72
C PHE A 380 -2.24 -9.57 11.37
N ALA A 381 -3.32 -8.96 10.85
CA ALA A 381 -4.67 -9.26 11.33
C ALA A 381 -5.12 -10.71 11.02
N MET A 382 -4.71 -11.25 9.86
CA MET A 382 -4.93 -12.66 9.50
C MET A 382 -4.13 -13.60 10.41
N ALA A 383 -2.86 -13.29 10.66
CA ALA A 383 -2.06 -14.01 11.63
C ALA A 383 -2.67 -13.96 13.04
N PHE A 384 -3.18 -12.80 13.46
CA PHE A 384 -3.88 -12.64 14.73
C PHE A 384 -5.16 -13.49 14.80
N GLN A 385 -5.91 -13.60 13.69
CA GLN A 385 -7.11 -14.44 13.64
C GLN A 385 -6.79 -15.91 13.94
N ILE A 386 -5.65 -16.41 13.45
CA ILE A 386 -5.19 -17.78 13.72
C ILE A 386 -4.66 -17.87 15.16
N TYR A 387 -3.85 -16.88 15.58
CA TYR A 387 -3.27 -16.82 16.92
C TYR A 387 -4.33 -16.82 18.03
N ARG A 388 -5.37 -15.98 17.93
CA ARG A 388 -6.44 -15.91 18.95
C ARG A 388 -7.24 -17.19 19.10
N GLU A 389 -7.13 -18.11 18.15
CA GLU A 389 -7.81 -19.41 18.16
C GLU A 389 -6.90 -20.58 18.53
N SER A 390 -5.61 -20.31 18.73
CA SER A 390 -4.58 -21.30 19.05
C SER A 390 -4.57 -21.68 20.54
N GLU A 391 -3.80 -22.72 20.87
CA GLU A 391 -3.50 -23.15 22.24
C GLU A 391 -2.84 -22.08 23.10
N TYR A 392 -2.24 -21.05 22.49
CA TYR A 392 -1.64 -19.94 23.22
C TYR A 392 -2.70 -19.03 23.87
N VAL A 393 -3.94 -19.06 23.36
CA VAL A 393 -5.01 -18.16 23.78
C VAL A 393 -6.22 -18.92 24.33
N LYS A 394 -6.61 -20.02 23.69
CA LYS A 394 -7.66 -20.91 24.20
C LYS A 394 -7.09 -21.75 25.34
N LYS A 395 -7.46 -21.40 26.57
CA LYS A 395 -7.38 -22.28 27.74
C LYS A 395 -8.77 -22.76 28.11
#